data_AF-A0A436HCQ2-F1
#
_entry.id   AF-A0A436HCQ2-F1
#
_cell.length_a   1.000
_cell.length_b   1.000
_cell.length_c   1.000
_cell.angle_alpha   90.00
_cell.angle_beta   90.00
_cell.angle_gamma   90.00
#
_symmetry.space_group_name_H-M   'P 1'
#
loop_
_entity.id
_entity.type
_entity.pdbx_description
1 polymer ?
#
loop_
_entity_poly.entity_id
_entity_poly.type
_entity_poly.pdbx_seq_one_letter_code
_entity_poly.pdbx_strand_id
1 'polypeptide(L)' 'PYVWTPLVERQIPDTMKARGMTEEQVKHDVLLAAQPTKEFVTVDELAALTLFLCSDAARQITGTTLQMDGGWTAQ' A
#
# COMPACT_ATOMS: atom_id res chain seq x y z
N PRO A 1 2.01 2.86 3.87
CA PRO A 1 1.92 2.09 2.61
C PRO A 1 0.75 2.60 1.76
N TYR A 2 0.87 2.57 0.43
CA TYR A 2 -0.30 2.81 -0.43
C TYR A 2 -1.00 1.49 -0.75
N VAL A 3 -2.29 1.44 -0.43
CA VAL A 3 -3.18 0.33 -0.75
C VAL A 3 -4.05 0.73 -1.94
N TRP A 4 -4.15 -0.13 -2.93
CA TRP A 4 -5.02 0.12 -4.08
C TRP A 4 -6.49 0.06 -3.65
N THR A 5 -7.13 1.22 -3.57
CA THR A 5 -8.53 1.38 -3.14
C THR A 5 -9.21 2.44 -4.00
N PRO A 6 -10.56 2.47 -4.05
CA PRO A 6 -11.28 3.55 -4.74
C PRO A 6 -10.95 4.95 -4.23
N LEU A 7 -10.52 5.07 -2.96
CA LEU A 7 -10.07 6.34 -2.39
C LEU A 7 -8.74 6.80 -2.98
N VAL A 8 -7.78 5.90 -3.19
CA VAL A 8 -6.48 6.21 -3.82
C VAL A 8 -6.67 6.48 -5.30
N GLU A 9 -7.46 5.67 -6.00
CA GLU A 9 -7.77 5.84 -7.42
C GLU A 9 -8.36 7.23 -7.72
N ARG A 10 -9.31 7.69 -6.90
CA ARG A 10 -9.95 9.00 -7.06
C ARG A 10 -9.02 10.20 -6.84
N GLN A 11 -7.87 10.01 -6.19
CA GLN A 11 -6.89 11.10 -5.96
C GLN A 11 -5.96 11.32 -7.16
N ILE A 12 -5.87 10.35 -8.08
CA ILE A 12 -4.92 10.41 -9.20
C ILE A 12 -5.24 11.57 -10.15
N PRO A 13 -6.49 11.78 -10.63
CA PRO A 13 -6.79 12.84 -11.59
C PRO A 13 -6.47 14.26 -11.07
N ASP A 14 -6.77 14.52 -9.79
CA ASP A 14 -6.47 15.82 -9.17
C ASP A 14 -4.96 16.03 -9.03
N THR A 15 -4.22 14.97 -8.69
CA THR A 15 -2.75 15.02 -8.59
C THR A 15 -2.10 15.22 -9.96
N MET A 16 -2.61 14.54 -11.00
CA MET A 16 -2.18 14.74 -12.39
C MET A 16 -2.36 16.20 -12.81
N LYS A 17 -3.54 16.77 -12.57
CA LYS A 17 -3.85 18.17 -12.90
C LYS A 17 -2.99 19.16 -12.13
N ALA A 18 -2.80 18.93 -10.83
CA ALA A 18 -2.03 19.82 -9.97
C ALA A 18 -0.53 19.83 -10.30
N ARG A 19 0.01 18.70 -10.81
CA ARG A 19 1.45 18.52 -11.04
C ARG A 19 1.84 18.46 -12.52
N GLY A 20 0.88 18.48 -13.45
CA GLY A 20 1.14 18.32 -14.88
C GLY A 20 1.76 16.96 -15.23
N MET A 21 1.35 15.91 -14.52
CA MET A 21 1.91 14.56 -14.62
C MET A 21 0.93 13.60 -15.29
N THR A 22 1.46 12.57 -15.94
CA THR A 22 0.68 11.40 -16.40
C THR A 22 0.24 10.55 -15.20
N GLU A 23 -0.77 9.70 -15.41
CA GLU A 23 -1.24 8.76 -14.39
C GLU A 23 -0.10 7.86 -13.87
N GLU A 24 0.73 7.34 -14.78
CA GLU A 24 1.85 6.47 -14.41
C GLU A 24 2.94 7.20 -13.63
N GLN A 25 3.23 8.46 -13.98
CA GLN A 25 4.14 9.30 -13.17
C GLN A 25 3.56 9.57 -11.78
N VAL A 26 2.25 9.81 -11.67
CA VAL A 26 1.63 9.98 -10.34
C VAL A 26 1.74 8.68 -9.53
N LYS A 27 1.43 7.53 -10.12
CA LYS A 27 1.56 6.24 -9.42
C LYS A 27 3.00 5.98 -8.98
N HIS A 28 3.97 6.09 -9.88
CA HIS A 28 5.36 5.69 -9.63
C HIS A 28 6.16 6.72 -8.81
N ASP A 29 6.05 8.00 -9.18
CA ASP A 29 6.91 9.07 -8.66
C ASP A 29 6.27 9.85 -7.50
N VAL A 30 4.96 9.70 -7.28
CA VAL A 30 4.25 10.38 -6.19
C VAL A 30 3.70 9.40 -5.16
N LEU A 31 2.83 8.48 -5.56
CA LEU A 31 2.21 7.54 -4.63
C LEU A 31 3.25 6.51 -4.16
N LEU A 32 3.89 5.81 -5.08
CA LEU A 32 4.84 4.75 -4.78
C LEU A 32 6.27 5.26 -4.59
N ALA A 33 6.46 6.58 -4.44
CA ALA A 33 7.77 7.21 -4.30
C ALA A 33 8.60 6.56 -3.18
N ALA A 34 7.99 6.39 -2.01
CA ALA A 34 8.61 5.82 -0.82
C ALA A 34 8.54 4.29 -0.75
N GLN A 35 7.91 3.61 -1.72
CA GLN A 35 7.77 2.16 -1.73
C GLN A 35 8.73 1.53 -2.75
N PRO A 36 9.83 0.87 -2.32
CA PRO A 36 10.85 0.32 -3.21
C PRO A 36 10.30 -0.63 -4.29
N THR A 37 9.29 -1.44 -3.97
CA THR A 37 8.72 -2.39 -4.92
C THR A 37 7.99 -1.72 -6.09
N LYS A 38 7.57 -0.46 -5.96
CA LYS A 38 6.73 0.23 -6.96
C LYS A 38 5.45 -0.52 -7.29
N GLU A 39 4.91 -1.23 -6.31
CA GLU A 39 3.66 -1.97 -6.40
C GLU A 39 2.74 -1.54 -5.27
N PHE A 40 1.46 -1.36 -5.55
CA PHE A 40 0.48 -1.13 -4.50
C PHE A 40 0.25 -2.41 -3.70
N VAL A 41 0.04 -2.25 -2.39
CA VAL A 41 -0.56 -3.33 -1.61
C VAL A 41 -2.01 -3.48 -2.05
N THR A 42 -2.48 -4.71 -2.21
CA THR A 42 -3.87 -5.00 -2.58
C THR A 42 -4.75 -5.23 -1.35
N VAL A 43 -6.07 -5.06 -1.52
CA VAL A 43 -7.05 -5.37 -0.47
C VAL A 43 -7.03 -6.87 -0.15
N ASP A 44 -6.80 -7.73 -1.15
CA ASP A 44 -6.77 -9.18 -0.97
C ASP A 44 -5.56 -9.64 -0.15
N GLU A 45 -4.39 -9.02 -0.33
CA GLU A 45 -3.21 -9.29 0.51
C GLU A 45 -3.46 -8.89 1.96
N LEU A 46 -4.08 -7.73 2.21
CA LEU A 46 -4.48 -7.31 3.55
C LEU A 46 -5.49 -8.28 4.17
N ALA A 47 -6.46 -8.73 3.38
CA ALA A 47 -7.44 -9.72 3.82
C ALA A 47 -6.76 -11.05 4.18
N ALA A 48 -5.80 -11.51 3.37
CA ALA A 48 -5.03 -12.73 3.63
C ALA A 48 -4.21 -12.62 4.92
N LEU A 49 -3.51 -11.50 5.15
CA LEU A 49 -2.79 -11.27 6.40
C LEU A 49 -3.74 -11.23 7.61
N THR A 50 -4.91 -10.60 7.45
CA THR A 50 -5.94 -10.54 8.49
C THR A 50 -6.45 -11.94 8.82
N LEU A 51 -6.75 -12.76 7.81
CA LEU A 51 -7.17 -14.15 8.00
C LEU A 51 -6.09 -14.98 8.69
N PHE A 52 -4.82 -14.80 8.33
CA PHE A 52 -3.70 -15.43 9.03
C PHE A 52 -3.66 -15.03 10.51
N LEU A 53 -3.80 -13.74 10.83
CA LEU A 53 -3.82 -13.24 12.20
C LEU A 53 -5.01 -13.75 13.02
N CYS A 54 -6.14 -14.05 12.37
CA CYS A 54 -7.30 -14.67 13.01
C CYS A 54 -7.17 -16.21 13.20
N SER A 55 -6.10 -16.83 12.70
CA SER A 55 -5.90 -18.28 12.79
C SER A 55 -5.17 -18.71 14.06
N ASP A 56 -5.26 -20.00 14.40
CA ASP A 56 -4.52 -20.59 15.54
C ASP A 56 -3.00 -20.45 15.40
N ALA A 57 -2.48 -20.34 14.17
CA ALA A 57 -1.07 -20.16 13.90
C ALA A 57 -0.52 -18.83 14.43
N ALA A 58 -1.39 -17.82 14.58
CA ALA A 58 -1.02 -16.49 15.05
C ALA A 58 -1.32 -16.27 16.54
N ARG A 59 -1.72 -17.29 17.34
CA ARG A 59 -2.22 -17.07 18.71
C ARG A 59 -1.26 -16.36 19.68
N GLN A 60 0.04 -16.31 19.37
CA GLN A 60 1.06 -15.63 20.18
C GLN A 60 1.66 -14.41 19.47
N ILE A 61 1.15 -14.04 18.29
CA ILE A 61 1.49 -12.81 17.61
C ILE A 61 0.58 -11.72 18.19
N THR A 62 1.06 -11.00 19.19
CA THR A 62 0.30 -9.97 19.90
C THR A 62 1.17 -8.77 20.25
N GLY A 63 0.58 -7.58 20.33
CA GLY A 63 1.29 -6.34 20.69
C GLY A 63 2.37 -5.91 19.71
N THR A 64 2.33 -6.38 18.46
CA THR A 64 3.34 -6.11 17.43
C THR A 64 2.72 -5.54 16.16
N THR A 65 3.58 -4.97 15.31
CA THR A 65 3.22 -4.51 13.97
C THR A 65 3.76 -5.48 12.93
N LEU A 66 2.94 -5.86 11.95
CA LEU A 66 3.36 -6.64 10.78
C LEU A 66 3.31 -5.72 9.56
N GLN A 67 4.48 -5.38 9.03
CA GLN A 67 4.59 -4.43 7.93
C GLN A 67 4.25 -5.10 6.60
N MET A 68 3.30 -4.51 5.87
CA MET A 68 2.97 -4.82 4.48
C MET A 68 3.03 -3.51 3.71
N ASP A 69 4.24 -3.12 3.32
CA ASP A 69 4.51 -1.78 2.82
C ASP A 69 5.50 -1.71 1.66
N GLY A 70 5.83 -2.85 1.07
CA GLY A 70 6.79 -2.98 -0.02
C GLY A 70 8.18 -2.42 0.32
N GLY A 71 8.57 -2.44 1.60
CA GLY A 71 9.87 -1.98 2.06
C GLY A 71 9.94 -0.48 2.36
N TRP A 72 8.78 0.19 2.52
CA TRP A 72 8.76 1.61 2.91
C TRP A 72 9.49 1.84 4.22
N THR A 73 9.17 1.06 5.26
CA THR A 73 9.77 1.20 6.59
C THR A 73 11.20 0.68 6.71
N ALA A 74 11.74 0.05 5.66
CA ALA A 74 13.08 -0.54 5.66
C ALA A 74 14.20 0.43 5.26
N GLN A 75 13.85 1.68 4.91
CA GLN A 75 14.77 2.72 4.44
C GLN A 75 15.51 3.43 5.58
#